data_AF-A0A066Z0P4-F1
#
_entry.id   AF-A0A066Z0P4-F1
#
_cell.length_a   1.000
_cell.length_b   1.000
_cell.length_c   1.000
_cell.angle_alpha   90.00
_cell.angle_beta   90.00
_cell.angle_gamma   90.00
#
_symmetry.space_group_name_H-M   'P 1'
#
loop_
_entity.id
_entity.type
_entity.pdbx_description
1 polymer ?
#
loop_
_entity_poly.entity_id
_entity_poly.type
_entity_poly.pdbx_seq_one_letter_code
_entity_poly.pdbx_strand_id
1 'polypeptide(L)'
;MNENSGNGGPSEAELGQLASHLAKIGGIVGVCLGGSRARGAHAPGSDYDLGLYYRAGELDTAALRRLAAELCGHPVDVTEPGGWGPWVDGGAWLDLGTARVDWIYRDVARVRDYAAEARAGRYLSGQQPGHPYGVPSYAYAGELALGRVLADPTGALTALRAELVDYPQELARRLEADAAWEVPFTLANARKGARRGDAGYVQGCLFRAVGLLVHALHARPGGGWSTRRARSPRPVNWAAHQGTSNAGRKSCSLRGRRIRRRSVRCWTRRRRWRARSSPERRTEMSAAVELTTPRLLLRQWQDGDLDRWAALNADPEVRRHLGPVMTREQSAGSLAAFREELAERGWGWWAVQLRSEGTFLGFAGLDPVDEETPFDGIEAGWRLHPDSWGHGYATEAGRAVLQYGFQELALPEILALIAAPNTPSRAVAERLGMTHDPARDFDDPTLPPGPSRRTVVYRIAR
;
A
#
# COMPACT_ATOMS: atom_id res chain seq x y z
N MET A 1 5.89 55.71 -16.96
CA MET A 1 7.04 55.05 -16.31
C MET A 1 6.49 54.45 -15.02
N ASN A 2 5.99 53.20 -15.07
CA ASN A 2 6.72 51.97 -14.74
C ASN A 2 7.44 52.12 -13.38
N GLU A 3 7.19 51.36 -12.32
CA GLU A 3 6.77 49.97 -12.09
C GLU A 3 6.13 49.92 -10.68
N ASN A 4 5.16 49.06 -10.39
CA ASN A 4 5.48 47.77 -9.76
C ASN A 4 4.42 46.71 -10.10
N SER A 5 4.54 46.16 -11.29
CA SER A 5 4.08 44.82 -11.66
C SER A 5 4.64 43.80 -10.67
N GLY A 6 3.80 43.33 -9.74
CA GLY A 6 4.25 42.59 -8.55
C GLY A 6 3.39 41.40 -8.14
N ASN A 7 2.69 40.73 -9.06
CA ASN A 7 2.34 39.29 -9.02
C ASN A 7 1.53 39.00 -10.31
N GLY A 8 2.03 38.17 -11.22
CA GLY A 8 1.38 37.90 -12.51
C GLY A 8 0.12 37.01 -12.44
N GLY A 9 -0.80 37.32 -11.52
CA GLY A 9 -2.06 36.60 -11.32
C GLY A 9 -3.28 37.55 -11.30
N PRO A 10 -4.50 37.05 -11.54
CA PRO A 10 -5.71 37.85 -11.47
C PRO A 10 -5.85 38.50 -10.08
N SER A 11 -6.21 39.77 -10.09
CA SER A 11 -6.59 40.55 -8.92
C SER A 11 -7.84 39.97 -8.25
N GLU A 12 -8.07 40.37 -7.00
CA GLU A 12 -9.24 39.92 -6.25
C GLU A 12 -10.56 40.33 -6.91
N ALA A 13 -10.59 41.50 -7.55
CA ALA A 13 -11.73 41.97 -8.32
C ALA A 13 -11.98 41.11 -9.57
N GLU A 14 -10.92 40.78 -10.32
CA GLU A 14 -11.01 39.93 -11.52
C GLU A 14 -11.48 38.51 -11.16
N LEU A 15 -11.00 37.94 -10.05
CA LEU A 15 -11.48 36.64 -9.55
C LEU A 15 -12.96 36.68 -9.14
N GLY A 16 -13.40 37.76 -8.49
CA GLY A 16 -14.80 37.95 -8.14
C GLY A 16 -15.71 38.07 -9.37
N GLN A 17 -15.26 38.78 -10.41
CA GLN A 17 -15.96 38.89 -11.69
C GLN A 17 -16.05 37.54 -12.41
N LEU A 18 -14.93 36.81 -12.49
CA LEU A 18 -14.89 35.46 -13.08
C LEU A 18 -15.85 34.51 -12.34
N ALA A 19 -15.80 34.48 -11.00
CA ALA A 19 -16.70 33.67 -10.20
C ALA A 19 -18.19 34.03 -10.43
N SER A 20 -18.49 35.33 -10.57
CA SER A 20 -19.84 35.81 -10.85
C SER A 20 -20.33 35.43 -12.26
N HIS A 21 -19.43 35.36 -13.25
CA HIS A 21 -19.75 34.87 -14.59
C HIS A 21 -20.00 33.35 -14.59
N LEU A 22 -19.13 32.60 -13.92
CA LEU A 22 -19.28 31.15 -13.75
C LEU A 22 -20.60 30.80 -13.03
N ALA A 23 -20.97 31.52 -11.98
CA ALA A 23 -22.22 31.28 -11.25
C ALA A 23 -23.51 31.53 -12.06
N LYS A 24 -23.42 32.14 -13.24
CA LYS A 24 -24.56 32.30 -14.17
C LYS A 24 -24.73 31.11 -15.12
N ILE A 25 -23.76 30.21 -15.20
CA ILE A 25 -23.83 29.03 -16.06
C ILE A 25 -24.81 28.02 -15.46
N GLY A 26 -25.61 27.40 -16.33
CA GLY A 26 -26.61 26.40 -15.95
C GLY A 26 -26.02 25.28 -15.08
N GLY A 27 -26.73 24.96 -14.00
CA GLY A 27 -26.36 23.91 -13.05
C GLY A 27 -25.33 24.33 -11.99
N ILE A 28 -24.63 25.46 -12.12
CA ILE A 28 -23.69 25.95 -11.09
C ILE A 28 -24.48 26.62 -9.95
N VAL A 29 -24.28 26.12 -8.73
CA VAL A 29 -24.85 26.64 -7.48
C VAL A 29 -23.97 27.74 -6.89
N GLY A 30 -22.64 27.60 -7.03
CA GLY A 30 -21.70 28.59 -6.53
C GLY A 30 -20.24 28.26 -6.88
N VAL A 31 -19.37 29.22 -6.62
CA VAL A 31 -17.94 29.13 -6.91
C VAL A 31 -17.16 29.41 -5.65
N CYS A 32 -16.21 28.53 -5.34
CA CYS A 32 -15.36 28.63 -4.16
C CYS A 32 -13.89 28.64 -4.56
N LEU A 33 -13.12 29.58 -4.04
CA LEU A 33 -11.66 29.53 -4.11
C LEU A 33 -11.16 28.51 -3.09
N GLY A 34 -10.39 27.54 -3.56
CA GLY A 34 -9.76 26.51 -2.75
C GLY A 34 -8.25 26.67 -2.60
N GLY A 35 -7.62 25.58 -2.20
CA GLY A 35 -6.17 25.42 -2.26
C GLY A 35 -5.37 26.35 -1.35
N SER A 36 -4.17 26.70 -1.80
CA SER A 36 -3.22 27.51 -1.02
C SER A 36 -3.62 28.98 -0.94
N ARG A 37 -4.34 29.49 -1.96
CA ARG A 37 -4.75 30.88 -2.05
C ARG A 37 -5.90 31.22 -1.11
N ALA A 38 -6.90 30.33 -0.99
CA ALA A 38 -7.97 30.49 0.01
C ALA A 38 -7.46 30.59 1.44
N ARG A 39 -6.36 29.87 1.76
CA ARG A 39 -5.76 29.81 3.11
C ARG A 39 -4.66 30.84 3.34
N GLY A 40 -4.35 31.70 2.37
CA GLY A 40 -3.25 32.66 2.46
C GLY A 40 -1.85 32.04 2.53
N ALA A 41 -1.69 30.76 2.14
CA ALA A 41 -0.46 29.98 2.26
C ALA A 41 0.24 29.75 0.90
N HIS A 42 -0.10 30.55 -0.11
CA HIS A 42 0.37 30.40 -1.48
C HIS A 42 1.80 30.93 -1.68
N ALA A 43 2.51 30.38 -2.66
CA ALA A 43 3.80 30.88 -3.13
C ALA A 43 3.63 31.68 -4.43
N PRO A 44 4.63 32.50 -4.83
CA PRO A 44 4.67 33.06 -6.16
C PRO A 44 4.58 31.93 -7.21
N GLY A 45 3.59 32.01 -8.10
CA GLY A 45 3.31 30.98 -9.11
C GLY A 45 2.37 29.84 -8.68
N SER A 46 1.76 29.91 -7.48
CA SER A 46 0.68 28.96 -7.14
C SER A 46 -0.57 29.17 -8.00
N ASP A 47 -1.13 28.04 -8.44
CA ASP A 47 -2.36 27.97 -9.22
C ASP A 47 -3.57 28.49 -8.42
N TYR A 48 -4.64 28.85 -9.13
CA TYR A 48 -5.92 29.25 -8.56
C TYR A 48 -6.92 28.11 -8.69
N ASP A 49 -7.20 27.42 -7.60
CA ASP A 49 -8.18 26.33 -7.56
C ASP A 49 -9.61 26.89 -7.40
N LEU A 50 -10.43 26.88 -8.45
CA LEU A 50 -11.84 27.26 -8.42
C LEU A 50 -12.72 26.01 -8.38
N GLY A 51 -13.30 25.73 -7.22
CA GLY A 51 -14.34 24.72 -7.06
C GLY A 51 -15.65 25.20 -7.65
N LEU A 52 -16.14 24.54 -8.70
CA LEU A 52 -17.43 24.78 -9.31
C LEU A 52 -18.46 23.84 -8.68
N TYR A 53 -19.26 24.38 -7.75
CA TYR A 53 -20.26 23.59 -7.04
C TYR A 53 -21.52 23.54 -7.90
N TYR A 54 -21.95 22.34 -8.29
CA TYR A 54 -22.98 22.17 -9.30
C TYR A 54 -24.03 21.11 -8.91
N ARG A 55 -25.17 21.11 -9.61
CA ARG A 55 -26.22 20.09 -9.50
C ARG A 55 -26.02 19.00 -10.56
N ALA A 56 -25.91 17.75 -10.11
CA ALA A 56 -25.77 16.59 -10.99
C ALA A 56 -26.87 16.56 -12.07
N GLY A 57 -26.48 16.34 -13.32
CA GLY A 57 -27.40 16.31 -14.47
C GLY A 57 -27.81 17.68 -15.04
N GLU A 58 -27.41 18.79 -14.41
CA GLU A 58 -27.79 20.15 -14.87
C GLU A 58 -26.60 20.99 -15.37
N LEU A 59 -25.37 20.51 -15.25
CA LEU A 59 -24.17 21.30 -15.58
C LEU A 59 -24.07 21.55 -17.10
N ASP A 60 -24.10 22.83 -17.50
CA ASP A 60 -23.89 23.23 -18.89
C ASP A 60 -22.38 23.31 -19.21
N THR A 61 -21.80 22.15 -19.52
CA THR A 61 -20.39 22.03 -19.93
C THR A 61 -20.11 22.70 -21.27
N ALA A 62 -21.11 22.85 -22.14
CA ALA A 62 -20.95 23.57 -23.41
C ALA A 62 -20.76 25.09 -23.17
N ALA A 63 -21.48 25.67 -22.21
CA ALA A 63 -21.24 27.05 -21.78
C ALA A 63 -19.87 27.20 -21.11
N LEU A 64 -19.44 26.25 -20.28
CA LEU A 64 -18.09 26.25 -19.70
C LEU A 64 -17.00 26.23 -20.78
N ARG A 65 -17.15 25.40 -21.83
CA ARG A 65 -16.22 25.38 -22.97
C ARG A 65 -16.13 26.72 -23.69
N ARG A 66 -17.27 27.35 -23.95
CA ARG A 66 -17.30 28.67 -24.60
C ARG A 66 -16.61 29.72 -23.74
N LEU A 67 -16.91 29.76 -22.45
CA LEU A 67 -16.29 30.71 -21.52
C LEU A 67 -14.78 30.45 -21.37
N ALA A 68 -14.34 29.19 -21.23
CA ALA A 68 -12.93 28.86 -21.14
C ALA A 68 -12.18 29.28 -22.41
N ALA A 69 -12.76 29.04 -23.59
CA ALA A 69 -12.15 29.44 -24.86
C ALA A 69 -12.06 30.96 -25.02
N GLU A 70 -13.07 31.70 -24.58
CA GLU A 70 -13.05 33.16 -24.56
C GLU A 70 -11.94 33.70 -23.63
N LEU A 71 -11.84 33.15 -22.41
CA LEU A 71 -10.86 33.59 -21.42
C LEU A 71 -9.41 33.30 -21.82
N CYS A 72 -9.15 32.15 -22.46
CA CYS A 72 -7.80 31.77 -22.89
C CYS A 72 -7.46 32.28 -24.30
N GLY A 73 -8.45 32.71 -25.09
CA GLY A 73 -8.26 33.09 -26.49
C GLY A 73 -8.01 31.92 -27.44
N HIS A 74 -8.17 30.68 -26.97
CA HIS A 74 -8.05 29.45 -27.76
C HIS A 74 -8.96 28.36 -27.16
N PRO A 75 -9.33 27.31 -27.92
CA PRO A 75 -10.08 26.19 -27.37
C PRO A 75 -9.38 25.55 -26.16
N VAL A 76 -10.13 25.29 -25.09
CA VAL A 76 -9.67 24.62 -23.87
C VAL A 76 -10.44 23.31 -23.72
N ASP A 77 -9.74 22.24 -23.32
CA ASP A 77 -10.39 20.99 -22.99
C ASP A 77 -11.13 21.13 -21.66
N VAL A 78 -12.45 20.93 -21.71
CA VAL A 78 -13.34 20.96 -20.55
C VAL A 78 -14.08 19.63 -20.54
N THR A 79 -13.87 18.86 -19.49
CA THR A 79 -14.43 17.52 -19.40
C THR A 79 -15.93 17.53 -19.11
N GLU A 80 -16.63 16.46 -19.45
CA GLU A 80 -17.93 16.18 -18.81
C GLU A 80 -17.72 15.77 -17.34
N PRO A 81 -18.74 15.89 -16.46
CA PRO A 81 -18.74 15.22 -15.16
C PRO A 81 -18.39 13.73 -15.28
N GLY A 82 -17.54 13.24 -14.39
CA GLY A 82 -16.89 11.92 -14.44
C GLY A 82 -15.63 11.84 -15.31
N GLY A 83 -15.29 12.84 -16.10
CA GLY A 83 -14.21 12.78 -17.09
C GLY A 83 -12.79 12.61 -16.51
N TRP A 84 -12.57 13.01 -15.26
CA TRP A 84 -11.30 12.79 -14.55
C TRP A 84 -11.37 11.61 -13.57
N GLY A 85 -12.48 10.88 -13.53
CA GLY A 85 -12.68 9.72 -12.67
C GLY A 85 -13.65 9.98 -11.51
N PRO A 86 -13.78 9.01 -10.58
CA PRO A 86 -14.88 9.02 -9.61
C PRO A 86 -14.69 10.01 -8.44
N TRP A 87 -13.46 10.47 -8.17
CA TRP A 87 -13.16 11.33 -7.01
C TRP A 87 -12.93 12.78 -7.36
N VAL A 88 -12.16 13.07 -8.41
CA VAL A 88 -12.06 14.42 -8.95
C VAL A 88 -12.88 14.37 -10.23
N ASP A 89 -14.14 14.72 -10.08
CA ASP A 89 -15.23 14.48 -11.03
C ASP A 89 -14.95 15.01 -12.44
N GLY A 90 -14.31 16.17 -12.56
CA GLY A 90 -13.94 16.77 -13.83
C GLY A 90 -13.53 18.22 -13.66
N GLY A 91 -13.30 18.90 -14.77
CA GLY A 91 -12.85 20.27 -14.74
C GLY A 91 -12.23 20.76 -16.03
N ALA A 92 -11.41 21.78 -15.87
CA ALA A 92 -10.58 22.35 -16.92
C ALA A 92 -9.33 23.00 -16.31
N TRP A 93 -8.23 22.99 -17.07
CA TRP A 93 -7.03 23.75 -16.74
C TRP A 93 -6.93 24.94 -17.67
N LEU A 94 -6.92 26.15 -17.11
CA LEU A 94 -6.90 27.39 -17.87
C LEU A 94 -5.59 28.13 -17.64
N ASP A 95 -5.01 28.63 -18.73
CA ASP A 95 -3.90 29.57 -18.72
C ASP A 95 -4.45 30.97 -19.01
N LEU A 96 -4.54 31.81 -17.97
CA LEU A 96 -4.96 33.21 -18.06
C LEU A 96 -3.72 34.10 -18.02
N GLY A 97 -3.06 34.24 -19.17
CA GLY A 97 -1.78 34.93 -19.29
C GLY A 97 -0.68 34.16 -18.55
N THR A 98 -0.15 34.71 -17.47
CA THR A 98 0.85 34.03 -16.62
C THR A 98 0.23 33.26 -15.45
N ALA A 99 -1.09 33.33 -15.27
CA ALA A 99 -1.80 32.69 -14.19
C ALA A 99 -2.40 31.36 -14.61
N ARG A 100 -2.24 30.33 -13.78
CA ARG A 100 -2.93 29.05 -13.95
C ARG A 100 -4.18 29.01 -13.09
N VAL A 101 -5.32 28.68 -13.69
CA VAL A 101 -6.61 28.59 -13.01
C VAL A 101 -7.22 27.22 -13.28
N ASP A 102 -7.44 26.47 -12.22
CA ASP A 102 -8.00 25.13 -12.27
C ASP A 102 -9.49 25.21 -11.95
N TRP A 103 -10.34 24.80 -12.87
CA TRP A 103 -11.76 24.58 -12.58
C TRP A 103 -11.94 23.14 -12.13
N ILE A 104 -12.57 22.95 -10.98
CA ILE A 104 -12.74 21.62 -10.39
C ILE A 104 -14.20 21.41 -10.01
N TYR A 105 -14.83 20.40 -10.59
CA TYR A 105 -16.25 20.12 -10.37
C TYR A 105 -16.52 19.53 -8.98
N ARG A 106 -17.57 20.02 -8.34
CA ARG A 106 -18.04 19.56 -7.02
C ARG A 106 -19.56 19.39 -7.03
N ASP A 107 -20.02 18.16 -7.13
CA ASP A 107 -21.44 17.85 -6.98
C ASP A 107 -21.89 18.18 -5.55
N VAL A 108 -22.84 19.11 -5.42
CA VAL A 108 -23.35 19.59 -4.12
C VAL A 108 -24.03 18.47 -3.34
N ALA A 109 -24.74 17.54 -4.00
CA ALA A 109 -25.37 16.41 -3.33
C ALA A 109 -24.31 15.51 -2.71
N ARG A 110 -23.27 15.17 -3.49
CA ARG A 110 -22.14 14.37 -3.02
C ARG A 110 -21.39 15.02 -1.85
N VAL A 111 -21.19 16.34 -1.87
CA VAL A 111 -20.57 17.08 -0.76
C VAL A 111 -21.41 16.95 0.52
N ARG A 112 -22.74 17.06 0.41
CA ARG A 112 -23.67 16.90 1.55
C ARG A 112 -23.65 15.48 2.09
N ASP A 113 -23.71 14.48 1.21
CA ASP A 113 -23.72 13.08 1.60
C ASP A 113 -22.43 12.71 2.34
N TYR A 114 -21.27 13.08 1.81
CA TYR A 114 -19.99 12.81 2.48
C TYR A 114 -19.76 13.63 3.73
N ALA A 115 -20.35 14.81 3.85
CA ALA A 115 -20.39 15.55 5.12
C ALA A 115 -21.22 14.81 6.17
N ALA A 116 -22.38 14.25 5.80
CA ALA A 116 -23.22 13.46 6.71
C ALA A 116 -22.52 12.17 7.15
N GLU A 117 -21.89 11.45 6.22
CA GLU A 117 -21.09 10.25 6.53
C GLU A 117 -19.93 10.58 7.49
N ALA A 118 -19.21 11.66 7.23
CA ALA A 118 -18.14 12.14 8.12
C ALA A 118 -18.67 12.44 9.52
N ARG A 119 -19.83 13.09 9.65
CA ARG A 119 -20.48 13.32 10.96
C ARG A 119 -20.83 12.03 11.69
N ALA A 120 -21.11 10.97 10.95
CA ALA A 120 -21.38 9.64 11.51
C ALA A 120 -20.10 8.78 11.70
N GLY A 121 -18.90 9.35 11.51
CA GLY A 121 -17.64 8.61 11.66
C GLY A 121 -17.38 7.59 10.55
N ARG A 122 -18.01 7.76 9.39
CA ARG A 122 -17.84 6.91 8.21
C ARG A 122 -17.14 7.68 7.11
N TYR A 123 -16.24 7.01 6.41
CA TYR A 123 -15.62 7.56 5.21
C TYR A 123 -15.16 6.42 4.29
N LEU A 124 -14.99 6.77 3.03
CA LEU A 124 -14.36 5.93 2.02
C LEU A 124 -13.08 6.61 1.57
N SER A 125 -12.12 5.84 1.08
CA SER A 125 -10.98 6.40 0.37
C SER A 125 -10.72 5.59 -0.88
N GLY A 126 -10.60 6.27 -2.01
CA GLY A 126 -10.34 5.59 -3.27
C GLY A 126 -9.16 6.17 -4.03
N GLN A 127 -8.69 5.38 -4.99
CA GLN A 127 -7.58 5.73 -5.87
C GLN A 127 -8.04 6.78 -6.88
N GLN A 128 -7.15 7.74 -7.14
CA GLN A 128 -7.38 8.81 -8.09
C GLN A 128 -6.05 9.20 -8.72
N PRO A 129 -5.94 9.29 -10.06
CA PRO A 129 -4.76 9.81 -10.73
C PRO A 129 -4.28 11.13 -10.11
N GLY A 130 -2.96 11.26 -9.95
CA GLY A 130 -2.34 12.44 -9.31
C GLY A 130 -2.44 12.48 -7.78
N HIS A 131 -3.10 11.51 -7.14
CA HIS A 131 -3.26 11.46 -5.68
C HIS A 131 -2.71 10.14 -5.11
N PRO A 132 -1.40 10.03 -4.83
CA PRO A 132 -0.77 8.75 -4.49
C PRO A 132 -1.28 8.08 -3.21
N TYR A 133 -1.89 8.84 -2.28
CA TYR A 133 -2.52 8.26 -1.09
C TYR A 133 -4.00 7.90 -1.33
N GLY A 134 -4.59 8.39 -2.41
CA GLY A 134 -6.02 8.40 -2.64
C GLY A 134 -6.73 9.63 -2.06
N VAL A 135 -8.00 9.75 -2.43
CA VAL A 135 -8.89 10.84 -2.00
C VAL A 135 -9.86 10.26 -0.97
N PRO A 136 -9.82 10.74 0.29
CA PRO A 136 -10.85 10.38 1.26
C PRO A 136 -12.13 11.16 0.98
N SER A 137 -13.29 10.56 1.19
CA SER A 137 -14.60 11.16 0.94
C SER A 137 -14.83 12.44 1.73
N TYR A 138 -14.29 12.54 2.95
CA TYR A 138 -14.36 13.77 3.75
C TYR A 138 -13.53 14.94 3.19
N ALA A 139 -12.70 14.73 2.16
CA ALA A 139 -12.00 15.83 1.49
C ALA A 139 -12.96 16.83 0.84
N TYR A 140 -14.12 16.37 0.35
CA TYR A 140 -15.15 17.23 -0.23
C TYR A 140 -15.67 18.27 0.77
N ALA A 141 -15.95 17.83 2.00
CA ALA A 141 -16.35 18.70 3.08
C ALA A 141 -15.20 19.63 3.51
N GLY A 142 -13.98 19.11 3.62
CA GLY A 142 -12.81 19.89 4.02
C GLY A 142 -12.43 21.00 3.03
N GLU A 143 -12.58 20.75 1.73
CA GLU A 143 -12.34 21.76 0.70
C GLU A 143 -13.32 22.92 0.79
N LEU A 144 -14.61 22.65 1.03
CA LEU A 144 -15.60 23.70 1.23
C LEU A 144 -15.38 24.47 2.54
N ALA A 145 -15.07 23.75 3.63
CA ALA A 145 -14.84 24.35 4.94
C ALA A 145 -13.64 25.34 4.92
N LEU A 146 -12.54 24.92 4.29
CA LEU A 146 -11.32 25.73 4.15
C LEU A 146 -11.37 26.74 3.01
N GLY A 147 -12.31 26.58 2.09
CA GLY A 147 -12.47 27.43 0.92
C GLY A 147 -13.11 28.79 1.24
N ARG A 148 -12.91 29.73 0.32
CA ARG A 148 -13.54 31.05 0.33
C ARG A 148 -14.58 31.13 -0.78
N VAL A 149 -15.85 31.21 -0.41
CA VAL A 149 -16.95 31.39 -1.36
C VAL A 149 -16.77 32.72 -2.07
N LEU A 150 -16.67 32.70 -3.39
CA LEU A 150 -16.51 33.88 -4.24
C LEU A 150 -17.85 34.31 -4.87
N ALA A 151 -18.72 33.35 -5.20
CA ALA A 151 -20.05 33.59 -5.73
C ALA A 151 -21.02 32.51 -5.23
N ASP A 152 -22.19 32.94 -4.73
CA ASP A 152 -23.24 32.06 -4.21
C ASP A 152 -24.60 32.78 -4.29
N PRO A 153 -25.21 32.83 -5.48
CA PRO A 153 -26.40 33.65 -5.74
C PRO A 153 -27.62 33.25 -4.89
N THR A 154 -27.65 32.01 -4.39
CA THR A 154 -28.78 31.48 -3.60
C THR A 154 -28.50 31.43 -2.10
N GLY A 155 -27.25 31.63 -1.68
CA GLY A 155 -26.81 31.42 -0.29
C GLY A 155 -26.66 29.93 0.09
N ALA A 156 -26.93 29.00 -0.81
CA ALA A 156 -26.93 27.56 -0.51
C ALA A 156 -25.53 27.02 -0.18
N LEU A 157 -24.50 27.54 -0.86
CA LEU A 157 -23.12 27.11 -0.63
C LEU A 157 -22.59 27.65 0.71
N THR A 158 -22.94 28.89 1.03
CA THR A 158 -22.63 29.56 2.30
C THR A 158 -23.30 28.84 3.48
N ALA A 159 -24.57 28.47 3.33
CA ALA A 159 -25.30 27.69 4.33
C ALA A 159 -24.62 26.32 4.55
N LEU A 160 -24.33 25.58 3.48
CA LEU A 160 -23.64 24.28 3.58
C LEU A 160 -22.27 24.41 4.26
N ARG A 161 -21.48 25.43 3.89
CA ARG A 161 -20.18 25.70 4.50
C ARG A 161 -20.29 25.99 6.00
N ALA A 162 -21.32 26.71 6.44
CA ALA A 162 -21.54 27.03 7.85
C ALA A 162 -21.70 25.77 8.72
N GLU A 163 -22.29 24.71 8.17
CA GLU A 163 -22.41 23.43 8.87
C GLU A 163 -21.11 22.60 8.92
N LEU A 164 -20.07 23.05 8.22
CA LEU A 164 -18.77 22.38 8.11
C LEU A 164 -17.68 23.14 8.88
N VAL A 165 -18.01 24.20 9.60
CA VAL A 165 -17.04 24.98 10.39
C VAL A 165 -16.34 24.09 11.41
N ASP A 166 -17.12 23.26 12.10
CA ASP A 166 -16.59 22.33 13.08
C ASP A 166 -16.18 21.00 12.44
N TYR A 167 -14.99 20.54 12.80
CA TYR A 167 -14.52 19.23 12.38
C TYR A 167 -15.32 18.12 13.08
N PRO A 168 -15.86 17.12 12.35
CA PRO A 168 -16.69 16.08 12.98
C PRO A 168 -15.92 15.21 13.97
N GLN A 169 -16.38 15.17 15.23
CA GLN A 169 -15.72 14.42 16.30
C GLN A 169 -15.76 12.91 16.11
N GLU A 170 -16.81 12.37 15.51
CA GLU A 170 -16.89 10.95 15.17
C GLU A 170 -15.87 10.57 14.10
N LEU A 171 -15.67 11.42 13.07
CA LEU A 171 -14.62 11.21 12.07
C LEU A 171 -13.24 11.23 12.72
N ALA A 172 -13.01 12.15 13.65
CA ALA A 172 -11.75 12.22 14.39
C ALA A 172 -11.44 10.93 15.13
N ARG A 173 -12.39 10.46 15.95
CA ARG A 173 -12.26 9.19 16.67
C ARG A 173 -12.03 8.02 15.72
N ARG A 174 -12.71 8.00 14.57
CA ARG A 174 -12.52 6.95 13.57
C ARG A 174 -11.11 6.98 12.97
N LEU A 175 -10.62 8.14 12.54
CA LEU A 175 -9.28 8.27 11.94
C LEU A 175 -8.17 7.92 12.93
N GLU A 176 -8.34 8.27 14.21
CA GLU A 176 -7.42 7.86 15.27
C GLU A 176 -7.43 6.34 15.49
N ALA A 177 -8.61 5.72 15.53
CA ALA A 177 -8.75 4.27 15.69
C ALA A 177 -8.14 3.51 14.51
N ASP A 178 -8.43 3.93 13.28
CA ASP A 178 -7.88 3.33 12.07
C ASP A 178 -6.34 3.47 12.07
N ALA A 179 -5.80 4.65 12.37
CA ALA A 179 -4.36 4.86 12.44
C ALA A 179 -3.69 4.05 13.56
N ALA A 180 -4.33 3.92 14.74
CA ALA A 180 -3.80 3.16 15.86
C ALA A 180 -3.59 1.68 15.53
N TRP A 181 -4.41 1.12 14.65
CA TRP A 181 -4.28 -0.26 14.19
C TRP A 181 -3.42 -0.38 12.91
N GLU A 182 -3.72 0.41 11.87
CA GLU A 182 -3.08 0.29 10.57
C GLU A 182 -1.61 0.71 10.58
N VAL A 183 -1.23 1.73 11.36
CA VAL A 183 0.15 2.25 11.36
C VAL A 183 1.13 1.22 11.92
N PRO A 184 0.92 0.63 13.12
CA PRO A 184 1.80 -0.45 13.60
C PRO A 184 1.89 -1.63 12.65
N PHE A 185 0.76 -2.06 12.07
CA PHE A 185 0.72 -3.15 11.09
C PHE A 185 1.54 -2.82 9.83
N THR A 186 1.35 -1.61 9.28
CA THR A 186 2.10 -1.13 8.11
C THR A 186 3.61 -1.01 8.40
N LEU A 187 3.97 -0.55 9.60
CA LEU A 187 5.38 -0.47 10.02
C LEU A 187 5.98 -1.86 10.27
N ALA A 188 5.21 -2.82 10.74
CA ALA A 188 5.64 -4.21 10.81
C ALA A 188 5.98 -4.72 9.40
N ASN A 189 5.09 -4.51 8.42
CA ASN A 189 5.32 -4.85 7.02
C ASN A 189 6.57 -4.15 6.42
N ALA A 190 6.77 -2.87 6.74
CA ALA A 190 7.99 -2.17 6.36
C ALA A 190 9.26 -2.84 6.93
N ARG A 191 9.22 -3.34 8.17
CA ARG A 191 10.37 -4.06 8.75
C ARG A 191 10.62 -5.38 8.01
N LYS A 192 9.57 -6.09 7.59
CA LYS A 192 9.66 -7.31 6.76
C LYS A 192 10.38 -7.01 5.44
N GLY A 193 9.90 -6.00 4.70
CA GLY A 193 10.50 -5.56 3.45
C GLY A 193 11.95 -5.10 3.60
N ALA A 194 12.27 -4.39 4.70
CA ALA A 194 13.62 -3.92 4.97
C ALA A 194 14.62 -5.07 5.17
N ARG A 195 14.22 -6.17 5.84
CA ARG A 195 15.06 -7.37 6.00
C ARG A 195 15.37 -8.05 4.66
N ARG A 196 14.39 -8.08 3.75
CA ARG A 196 14.53 -8.62 2.37
C ARG A 196 15.30 -7.68 1.43
N GLY A 197 15.51 -6.43 1.84
CA GLY A 197 16.16 -5.41 1.04
C GLY A 197 15.28 -4.85 -0.09
N ASP A 198 13.96 -4.99 0.05
CA ASP A 198 12.96 -4.44 -0.86
C ASP A 198 12.66 -2.99 -0.48
N ALA A 199 13.40 -2.07 -1.09
CA ALA A 199 13.24 -0.64 -0.84
C ALA A 199 11.88 -0.10 -1.34
N GLY A 200 11.30 -0.70 -2.38
CA GLY A 200 10.04 -0.24 -2.97
C GLY A 200 8.86 -0.51 -2.04
N TYR A 201 8.77 -1.73 -1.52
CA TYR A 201 7.74 -2.10 -0.55
C TYR A 201 7.85 -1.30 0.74
N VAL A 202 9.07 -1.12 1.25
CA VAL A 202 9.33 -0.28 2.44
C VAL A 202 8.86 1.15 2.21
N GLN A 203 9.16 1.74 1.05
CA GLN A 203 8.70 3.09 0.70
C GLN A 203 7.18 3.17 0.66
N GLY A 204 6.51 2.18 0.08
CA GLY A 204 5.04 2.10 0.04
C GLY A 204 4.43 2.05 1.45
N CYS A 205 4.95 1.18 2.31
CA CYS A 205 4.51 1.09 3.71
C CYS A 205 4.73 2.40 4.46
N LEU A 206 5.93 3.00 4.37
CA LEU A 206 6.22 4.26 5.06
C LEU A 206 5.33 5.41 4.55
N PHE A 207 5.08 5.48 3.24
CA PHE A 207 4.18 6.48 2.66
C PHE A 207 2.75 6.33 3.20
N ARG A 208 2.23 5.10 3.25
CA ARG A 208 0.90 4.81 3.83
C ARG A 208 0.83 5.17 5.31
N ALA A 209 1.82 4.73 6.10
CA ALA A 209 1.87 4.98 7.54
C ALA A 209 1.91 6.49 7.86
N VAL A 210 2.75 7.25 7.14
CA VAL A 210 2.83 8.71 7.30
C VAL A 210 1.50 9.37 6.93
N GLY A 211 0.86 8.96 5.83
CA GLY A 211 -0.41 9.56 5.44
C GLY A 211 -1.54 9.28 6.45
N LEU A 212 -1.61 8.08 7.04
CA LEU A 212 -2.56 7.74 8.11
C LEU A 212 -2.34 8.62 9.34
N LEU A 213 -1.08 8.75 9.78
CA LEU A 213 -0.71 9.61 10.91
C LEU A 213 -1.06 11.08 10.64
N VAL A 214 -0.81 11.58 9.43
CA VAL A 214 -1.16 12.96 9.06
C VAL A 214 -2.66 13.19 9.20
N HIS A 215 -3.51 12.28 8.71
CA HIS A 215 -4.96 12.44 8.84
C HIS A 215 -5.42 12.36 10.30
N ALA A 216 -4.94 11.39 11.07
CA ALA A 216 -5.26 11.28 12.50
C ALA A 216 -4.81 12.51 13.30
N LEU A 217 -3.61 13.04 13.04
CA LEU A 217 -3.09 14.22 13.72
C LEU A 217 -3.90 15.48 13.44
N HIS A 218 -4.37 15.66 12.19
CA HIS A 218 -5.24 16.81 11.86
C HIS A 218 -6.65 16.66 12.42
N ALA A 219 -7.07 15.45 12.77
CA ALA A 219 -8.39 15.19 13.31
C ALA A 219 -8.48 15.36 14.85
N ARG A 220 -7.33 15.44 15.55
CA ARG A 220 -7.29 15.62 17.01
C ARG A 220 -8.01 16.88 17.49
N PRO A 221 -8.44 16.94 18.77
CA PRO A 221 -8.94 18.18 19.36
C PRO A 221 -7.95 19.34 19.18
N GLY A 222 -8.38 20.42 18.52
CA GLY A 222 -7.53 21.55 18.11
C GLY A 222 -6.87 21.42 16.72
N GLY A 223 -6.96 20.22 16.12
CA GLY A 223 -6.81 19.98 14.69
C GLY A 223 -8.12 20.34 13.95
N GLY A 224 -8.01 20.63 12.65
CA GLY A 224 -9.13 21.02 11.82
C GLY A 224 -9.02 20.41 10.43
N TRP A 225 -9.92 20.82 9.54
CA TRP A 225 -9.93 20.36 8.16
C TRP A 225 -8.54 20.48 7.50
N SER A 226 -8.14 19.44 6.77
CA SER A 226 -6.88 19.40 6.03
C SER A 226 -7.13 19.00 4.59
N THR A 227 -6.98 19.95 3.67
CA THR A 227 -6.91 19.70 2.23
C THR A 227 -5.45 19.42 1.85
N ARG A 228 -5.16 18.30 1.20
CA ARG A 228 -3.80 17.82 0.98
C ARG A 228 -2.96 18.73 0.06
N ARG A 229 -2.23 19.69 0.66
CA ARG A 229 -0.91 20.25 0.26
C ARG A 229 -0.29 20.99 1.46
N ALA A 230 -0.53 20.49 2.68
CA ALA A 230 0.05 21.05 3.89
C ALA A 230 1.40 20.39 4.19
N ARG A 231 2.42 21.24 4.28
CA ARG A 231 3.75 20.92 4.80
C ARG A 231 3.67 20.04 6.05
N SER A 232 4.67 19.16 6.18
CA SER A 232 5.07 18.50 7.42
C SER A 232 4.81 19.41 8.63
N PRO A 233 4.17 18.90 9.71
CA PRO A 233 4.03 19.68 10.93
C PRO A 233 5.43 20.06 11.41
N ARG A 234 5.64 21.34 11.73
CA ARG A 234 6.80 21.76 12.51
C ARG A 234 6.78 20.97 13.83
N PRO A 235 7.94 20.53 14.34
CA PRO A 235 7.99 19.73 15.55
C PRO A 235 7.41 20.54 16.71
N VAL A 236 6.33 20.03 17.30
CA VAL A 236 5.88 20.47 18.62
C VAL A 236 6.93 20.01 19.62
N ASN A 237 7.58 20.99 20.27
CA ASN A 237 8.53 20.78 21.35
C ASN A 237 7.84 20.01 22.48
N TRP A 238 8.19 18.73 22.64
CA TRP A 238 7.94 17.99 23.87
C TRP A 238 9.10 18.25 24.85
N ALA A 239 8.97 19.29 25.66
CA ALA A 239 9.80 19.48 26.86
C ALA A 239 9.09 20.43 27.83
N ALA A 240 8.08 19.94 28.54
CA ALA A 240 7.58 20.58 29.74
C ALA A 240 6.86 19.54 30.63
N HIS A 241 7.66 18.73 31.33
CA HIS A 241 7.34 18.29 32.69
C HIS A 241 8.56 17.59 33.27
N GLN A 242 9.38 18.38 33.99
CA GLN A 242 9.97 18.01 35.28
C GLN A 242 10.59 19.28 35.85
N GLY A 243 9.88 19.89 36.79
CA GLY A 243 10.51 20.81 37.73
C GLY A 243 11.34 19.99 38.70
N THR A 244 12.55 20.44 39.00
CA THR A 244 12.94 20.97 40.31
C THR A 244 14.43 21.30 40.32
N SER A 245 14.72 22.55 40.66
CA SER A 245 15.83 23.00 41.53
C SER A 245 17.29 22.64 41.22
N ASN A 246 18.01 23.72 40.89
CA ASN A 246 19.23 24.23 41.53
C ASN A 246 20.64 23.74 41.14
N ALA A 247 21.46 24.79 40.95
CA ALA A 247 22.87 24.92 41.25
C ALA A 247 23.91 24.41 40.23
N GLY A 248 24.65 25.39 39.67
CA GLY A 248 26.11 25.33 39.76
C GLY A 248 26.90 25.12 38.47
N ARG A 249 27.37 26.23 37.88
CA ARG A 249 28.80 26.52 37.62
C ARG A 249 29.68 25.32 37.14
N LYS A 250 30.13 25.36 35.86
CA LYS A 250 31.50 25.73 35.43
C LYS A 250 31.91 25.19 34.04
N SER A 251 32.69 26.04 33.35
CA SER A 251 33.74 25.80 32.33
C SER A 251 33.40 25.19 30.96
N CYS A 252 33.24 26.08 29.99
CA CYS A 252 34.18 26.34 28.89
C CYS A 252 35.18 25.22 28.49
N SER A 253 35.10 24.74 27.24
CA SER A 253 36.19 24.94 26.28
C SER A 253 35.69 24.86 24.83
N LEU A 254 35.98 25.91 24.08
CA LEU A 254 35.83 25.99 22.64
C LEU A 254 37.01 25.26 21.96
N ARG A 255 36.73 24.51 20.90
CA ARG A 255 37.59 24.47 19.71
C ARG A 255 36.76 24.05 18.50
N GLY A 256 36.54 25.01 17.61
CA GLY A 256 35.66 24.87 16.46
C GLY A 256 36.27 24.11 15.29
N ARG A 257 35.42 23.84 14.29
CA ARG A 257 35.73 23.96 12.86
C ARG A 257 34.43 23.96 12.04
N ARG A 258 34.30 24.98 11.19
CA ARG A 258 33.33 25.03 10.08
C ARG A 258 33.52 23.82 9.18
N ILE A 259 32.43 23.16 8.78
CA ILE A 259 32.42 22.24 7.63
C ILE A 259 31.53 22.84 6.54
N ARG A 260 32.17 23.09 5.40
CA ARG A 260 31.59 23.49 4.11
C ARG A 260 30.75 22.36 3.53
N ARG A 261 29.71 22.72 2.78
CA ARG A 261 28.99 21.88 1.82
C ARG A 261 29.97 21.07 0.96
N ARG A 262 29.79 19.74 0.87
CA ARG A 262 30.28 18.93 -0.24
C ARG A 262 29.44 17.66 -0.43
N SER A 263 28.92 17.55 -1.65
CA SER A 263 28.57 16.38 -2.45
C SER A 263 28.29 15.05 -1.75
N VAL A 264 27.08 14.55 -2.03
CA VAL A 264 26.64 13.15 -1.93
C VAL A 264 27.70 12.23 -2.54
N ARG A 265 28.29 11.36 -1.71
CA ARG A 265 28.97 10.14 -2.16
C ARG A 265 28.38 8.94 -1.43
N CYS A 266 27.94 8.01 -2.26
CA CYS A 266 27.53 6.64 -2.03
C CYS A 266 28.27 5.96 -0.87
N TRP A 267 27.51 5.35 0.05
CA TRP A 267 28.00 4.29 0.95
C TRP A 267 27.11 3.06 0.78
N THR A 268 27.53 2.19 -0.12
CA THR A 268 27.22 0.76 -0.06
C THR A 268 28.11 0.11 1.00
N ARG A 269 27.52 -0.48 2.05
CA ARG A 269 28.10 -1.65 2.75
C ARG A 269 26.96 -2.52 3.29
N ARG A 270 26.42 -3.35 2.39
CA ARG A 270 25.57 -4.51 2.70
C ARG A 270 26.45 -5.61 3.32
N ARG A 271 26.11 -6.16 4.48
CA ARG A 271 26.53 -7.52 4.84
C ARG A 271 25.48 -8.48 4.26
N ARG A 272 25.85 -9.06 3.12
CA ARG A 272 25.06 -9.99 2.32
C ARG A 272 25.62 -11.39 2.60
N TRP A 273 24.80 -12.33 3.05
CA TRP A 273 25.14 -13.74 2.84
C TRP A 273 25.07 -13.97 1.33
N ARG A 274 26.22 -14.28 0.72
CA ARG A 274 26.34 -14.67 -0.69
C ARG A 274 26.74 -16.14 -0.71
N ALA A 275 25.86 -17.01 -1.19
CA ALA A 275 26.31 -18.22 -1.87
C ALA A 275 27.15 -17.77 -3.10
N ARG A 276 28.30 -18.42 -3.31
CA ARG A 276 29.18 -18.11 -4.44
C ARG A 276 28.65 -18.77 -5.70
N SER A 277 28.20 -17.96 -6.64
CA SER A 277 28.08 -18.34 -8.05
C SER A 277 28.67 -17.23 -8.92
N SER A 278 29.57 -17.61 -9.83
CA SER A 278 30.38 -16.71 -10.67
C SER A 278 29.54 -15.93 -11.69
N PRO A 279 29.91 -14.69 -12.06
CA PRO A 279 29.08 -13.81 -12.85
C PRO A 279 29.47 -13.80 -14.33
N GLU A 280 29.33 -14.93 -15.04
CA GLU A 280 29.43 -14.94 -16.51
C GLU A 280 28.35 -15.85 -17.09
N ARG A 281 27.17 -15.26 -17.28
CA ARG A 281 26.11 -15.59 -18.27
C ARG A 281 24.89 -14.71 -17.95
N ARG A 282 24.83 -13.53 -18.55
CA ARG A 282 23.63 -12.67 -18.58
C ARG A 282 23.33 -12.31 -20.03
N THR A 283 22.83 -13.27 -20.80
CA THR A 283 21.94 -13.01 -21.94
C THR A 283 21.24 -14.32 -22.31
N GLU A 284 20.17 -14.65 -21.61
CA GLU A 284 19.12 -15.60 -22.00
C GLU A 284 17.97 -15.38 -21.00
N MET A 285 16.72 -15.35 -21.46
CA MET A 285 15.55 -15.41 -20.55
C MET A 285 15.81 -16.57 -19.59
N SER A 286 15.97 -16.28 -18.30
CA SER A 286 16.34 -17.28 -17.29
C SER A 286 15.35 -18.44 -17.36
N ALA A 287 15.75 -19.56 -17.95
CA ALA A 287 15.01 -20.81 -17.83
C ALA A 287 14.80 -21.07 -16.34
N ALA A 288 13.56 -21.30 -15.94
CA ALA A 288 13.24 -21.54 -14.54
C ALA A 288 14.02 -22.77 -14.04
N VAL A 289 14.52 -22.72 -12.81
CA VAL A 289 15.24 -23.85 -12.22
C VAL A 289 14.26 -25.01 -12.02
N GLU A 290 14.50 -26.11 -12.72
CA GLU A 290 13.75 -27.36 -12.57
C GLU A 290 14.63 -28.42 -11.92
N LEU A 291 14.06 -29.23 -11.02
CA LEU A 291 14.77 -30.36 -10.40
C LEU A 291 14.23 -31.65 -11.01
N THR A 292 15.13 -32.45 -11.57
CA THR A 292 14.79 -33.76 -12.13
C THR A 292 15.24 -34.86 -11.19
N THR A 293 14.35 -35.82 -10.93
CA THR A 293 14.64 -37.05 -10.20
C THR A 293 14.41 -38.26 -11.12
N PRO A 294 14.66 -39.49 -10.67
CA PRO A 294 14.37 -40.68 -11.49
C PRO A 294 12.94 -40.71 -12.01
N ARG A 295 11.93 -40.38 -11.17
CA ARG A 295 10.50 -40.45 -11.54
C ARG A 295 9.81 -39.09 -11.65
N LEU A 296 10.34 -38.06 -11.02
CA LEU A 296 9.66 -36.76 -10.84
C LEU A 296 10.38 -35.64 -11.57
N LEU A 297 9.58 -34.65 -11.97
CA LEU A 297 10.02 -33.34 -12.42
C LEU A 297 9.41 -32.31 -11.47
N LEU A 298 10.26 -31.55 -10.78
CA LEU A 298 9.87 -30.40 -9.96
C LEU A 298 10.08 -29.17 -10.84
N ARG A 299 8.99 -28.56 -11.27
CA ARG A 299 8.98 -27.51 -12.30
C ARG A 299 8.17 -26.28 -11.89
N GLN A 300 8.18 -25.28 -12.76
CA GLN A 300 7.28 -24.14 -12.67
C GLN A 300 5.81 -24.55 -12.71
N TRP A 301 4.99 -23.73 -12.05
CA TRP A 301 3.53 -23.84 -12.07
C TRP A 301 2.97 -23.39 -13.43
N GLN A 302 1.99 -24.13 -13.92
CA GLN A 302 1.32 -23.89 -15.20
C GLN A 302 -0.18 -23.78 -14.99
N ASP A 303 -0.89 -23.11 -15.91
CA ASP A 303 -2.34 -22.93 -15.79
C ASP A 303 -3.11 -24.26 -15.77
N GLY A 304 -2.59 -25.29 -16.46
CA GLY A 304 -3.14 -26.63 -16.47
C GLY A 304 -3.07 -27.38 -15.13
N ASP A 305 -2.26 -26.92 -14.17
CA ASP A 305 -2.18 -27.53 -12.84
C ASP A 305 -3.38 -27.16 -11.95
N LEU A 306 -4.11 -26.09 -12.29
CA LEU A 306 -5.13 -25.50 -11.43
C LEU A 306 -6.25 -26.47 -11.06
N ASP A 307 -6.75 -27.27 -12.01
CA ASP A 307 -7.87 -28.17 -11.77
C ASP A 307 -7.55 -29.20 -10.69
N ARG A 308 -6.40 -29.86 -10.84
CA ARG A 308 -5.96 -30.90 -9.90
C ARG A 308 -5.46 -30.28 -8.59
N TRP A 309 -4.90 -29.07 -8.64
CA TRP A 309 -4.53 -28.31 -7.45
C TRP A 309 -5.74 -27.87 -6.62
N ALA A 310 -6.81 -27.42 -7.28
CA ALA A 310 -8.06 -27.04 -6.63
C ALA A 310 -8.75 -28.28 -6.02
N ALA A 311 -8.78 -29.41 -6.73
CA ALA A 311 -9.31 -30.67 -6.20
C ALA A 311 -8.54 -31.12 -4.95
N LEU A 312 -7.20 -31.10 -5.00
CA LEU A 312 -6.35 -31.42 -3.87
C LEU A 312 -6.61 -30.52 -2.65
N ASN A 313 -6.86 -29.22 -2.86
CA ASN A 313 -7.15 -28.28 -1.78
C ASN A 313 -8.58 -28.31 -1.26
N ALA A 314 -9.52 -28.83 -2.05
CA ALA A 314 -10.90 -29.02 -1.66
C ALA A 314 -11.09 -30.32 -0.83
N ASP A 315 -10.10 -31.22 -0.85
CA ASP A 315 -10.15 -32.49 -0.13
C ASP A 315 -9.89 -32.32 1.40
N PRO A 316 -10.89 -32.63 2.26
CA PRO A 316 -10.73 -32.55 3.70
C PRO A 316 -9.68 -33.52 4.27
N GLU A 317 -9.43 -34.66 3.62
CA GLU A 317 -8.41 -35.62 4.05
C GLU A 317 -7.01 -35.03 3.87
N VAL A 318 -6.77 -34.39 2.72
CA VAL A 318 -5.50 -33.68 2.43
C VAL A 318 -5.28 -32.52 3.39
N ARG A 319 -6.33 -31.75 3.70
CA ARG A 319 -6.24 -30.54 4.53
C ARG A 319 -6.55 -30.74 6.01
N ARG A 320 -6.78 -31.98 6.46
CA ARG A 320 -7.08 -32.34 7.87
C ARG A 320 -6.16 -31.67 8.89
N HIS A 321 -4.90 -31.42 8.53
CA HIS A 321 -3.89 -30.80 9.39
C HIS A 321 -3.46 -29.38 8.99
N LEU A 322 -4.07 -28.80 7.94
CA LEU A 322 -3.65 -27.54 7.31
C LEU A 322 -4.71 -26.42 7.41
N GLY A 323 -5.78 -26.65 8.18
CA GLY A 323 -6.91 -25.73 8.32
C GLY A 323 -8.08 -26.05 7.37
N PRO A 324 -9.03 -25.11 7.17
CA PRO A 324 -10.20 -25.32 6.32
C PRO A 324 -9.84 -25.70 4.87
N VAL A 325 -10.77 -26.36 4.18
CA VAL A 325 -10.67 -26.59 2.73
C VAL A 325 -10.65 -25.26 1.97
N MET A 326 -9.98 -25.21 0.82
CA MET A 326 -9.93 -23.98 0.02
C MET A 326 -10.90 -24.05 -1.16
N THR A 327 -11.43 -22.88 -1.54
CA THR A 327 -12.19 -22.75 -2.79
C THR A 327 -11.26 -22.83 -4.00
N ARG A 328 -11.84 -22.98 -5.19
CA ARG A 328 -11.08 -22.94 -6.44
C ARG A 328 -10.36 -21.60 -6.63
N GLU A 329 -11.01 -20.49 -6.28
CA GLU A 329 -10.43 -19.14 -6.37
C GLU A 329 -9.25 -18.96 -5.42
N GLN A 330 -9.36 -19.43 -4.18
CA GLN A 330 -8.26 -19.43 -3.23
C GLN A 330 -7.09 -20.32 -3.71
N SER A 331 -7.41 -21.45 -4.35
CA SER A 331 -6.41 -22.35 -4.95
C SER A 331 -5.71 -21.69 -6.15
N ALA A 332 -6.44 -20.94 -6.98
CA ALA A 332 -5.88 -20.14 -8.06
C ALA A 332 -4.96 -19.03 -7.54
N GLY A 333 -5.35 -18.37 -6.45
CA GLY A 333 -4.53 -17.37 -5.77
C GLY A 333 -3.21 -17.93 -5.26
N SER A 334 -3.23 -19.08 -4.58
CA SER A 334 -1.99 -19.74 -4.10
C SER A 334 -1.09 -20.21 -5.25
N LEU A 335 -1.66 -20.78 -6.32
CA LEU A 335 -0.90 -21.16 -7.51
C LEU A 335 -0.21 -19.96 -8.15
N ALA A 336 -0.93 -18.85 -8.31
CA ALA A 336 -0.38 -17.62 -8.88
C ALA A 336 0.78 -17.07 -8.04
N ALA A 337 0.63 -17.05 -6.71
CA ALA A 337 1.68 -16.64 -5.78
C ALA A 337 2.92 -17.54 -5.89
N PHE A 338 2.75 -18.87 -5.83
CA PHE A 338 3.87 -19.80 -5.95
C PHE A 338 4.58 -19.70 -7.30
N ARG A 339 3.84 -19.47 -8.39
CA ARG A 339 4.41 -19.23 -9.72
C ARG A 339 5.28 -17.98 -9.75
N GLU A 340 4.77 -16.88 -9.20
CA GLU A 340 5.49 -15.61 -9.16
C GLU A 340 6.75 -15.69 -8.29
N GLU A 341 6.63 -16.23 -7.08
CA GLU A 341 7.75 -16.40 -6.14
C GLU A 341 8.84 -17.31 -6.71
N LEU A 342 8.44 -18.43 -7.32
CA LEU A 342 9.38 -19.36 -7.93
C LEU A 342 10.09 -18.73 -9.14
N ALA A 343 9.38 -17.93 -9.94
CA ALA A 343 9.95 -17.21 -11.09
C ALA A 343 10.92 -16.09 -10.65
N GLU A 344 10.59 -15.36 -9.58
CA GLU A 344 11.41 -14.26 -9.08
C GLU A 344 12.67 -14.78 -8.35
N ARG A 345 12.47 -15.74 -7.45
CA ARG A 345 13.52 -16.22 -6.53
C ARG A 345 14.38 -17.33 -7.15
N GLY A 346 13.86 -18.01 -8.17
CA GLY A 346 14.49 -19.17 -8.82
C GLY A 346 14.45 -20.45 -7.97
N TRP A 347 13.78 -20.41 -6.83
CA TRP A 347 13.53 -21.55 -5.95
C TRP A 347 12.34 -21.24 -5.04
N GLY A 348 11.60 -22.26 -4.64
CA GLY A 348 10.31 -22.06 -3.98
C GLY A 348 9.51 -23.34 -3.88
N TRP A 349 8.19 -23.20 -3.90
CA TRP A 349 7.27 -24.31 -4.03
C TRP A 349 7.19 -24.76 -5.49
N TRP A 350 7.87 -25.85 -5.86
CA TRP A 350 7.76 -26.41 -7.20
C TRP A 350 6.51 -27.27 -7.36
N ALA A 351 5.88 -27.18 -8.53
CA ALA A 351 4.90 -28.16 -8.97
C ALA A 351 5.60 -29.51 -9.21
N VAL A 352 5.10 -30.58 -8.60
CA VAL A 352 5.63 -31.93 -8.74
C VAL A 352 4.85 -32.65 -9.83
N GLN A 353 5.55 -33.08 -10.88
CA GLN A 353 4.99 -33.82 -12.00
C GLN A 353 5.63 -35.21 -12.10
N LEU A 354 4.82 -36.22 -12.42
CA LEU A 354 5.31 -37.54 -12.79
C LEU A 354 5.86 -37.52 -14.22
N ARG A 355 7.09 -37.98 -14.42
CA ARG A 355 7.77 -37.90 -15.74
C ARG A 355 7.20 -38.84 -16.79
N SER A 356 6.68 -40.00 -16.40
CA SER A 356 6.17 -41.01 -17.34
C SER A 356 4.95 -40.53 -18.12
N GLU A 357 4.06 -39.78 -17.45
CA GLU A 357 2.72 -39.47 -17.97
C GLU A 357 2.40 -37.98 -17.96
N GLY A 358 3.25 -37.15 -17.36
CA GLY A 358 3.01 -35.71 -17.25
C GLY A 358 2.00 -35.32 -16.15
N THR A 359 1.55 -36.28 -15.35
CA THR A 359 0.53 -36.06 -14.32
C THR A 359 1.04 -35.16 -13.19
N PHE A 360 0.31 -34.08 -12.89
CA PHE A 360 0.55 -33.25 -11.70
C PHE A 360 0.21 -34.03 -10.42
N LEU A 361 1.14 -34.06 -9.47
CA LEU A 361 1.02 -34.81 -8.22
C LEU A 361 0.81 -33.92 -7.00
N GLY A 362 1.10 -32.62 -7.08
CA GLY A 362 1.07 -31.70 -5.94
C GLY A 362 2.28 -30.76 -5.94
N PHE A 363 2.80 -30.42 -4.77
CA PHE A 363 3.99 -29.57 -4.64
C PHE A 363 5.01 -30.11 -3.65
N ALA A 364 6.25 -29.69 -3.83
CA ALA A 364 7.33 -29.84 -2.87
C ALA A 364 8.36 -28.71 -3.07
N GLY A 365 8.99 -28.25 -2.00
CA GLY A 365 9.92 -27.13 -2.15
C GLY A 365 10.51 -26.58 -0.88
N LEU A 366 11.13 -25.41 -1.03
CA LEU A 366 11.73 -24.63 0.05
C LEU A 366 11.10 -23.24 0.11
N ASP A 367 10.86 -22.75 1.31
CA ASP A 367 10.41 -21.38 1.53
C ASP A 367 10.92 -20.88 2.88
N PRO A 368 11.12 -19.56 3.10
CA PRO A 368 11.30 -19.06 4.45
C PRO A 368 10.09 -19.43 5.32
N VAL A 369 10.34 -19.84 6.57
CA VAL A 369 9.23 -20.08 7.52
C VAL A 369 8.35 -18.84 7.65
N ASP A 370 7.06 -19.07 7.88
CA ASP A 370 6.07 -18.00 8.10
C ASP A 370 6.49 -17.11 9.28
N GLU A 371 6.08 -15.85 9.25
CA GLU A 371 6.53 -14.87 10.23
C GLU A 371 5.88 -15.02 11.60
N GLU A 372 4.79 -15.77 11.65
CA GLU A 372 4.09 -16.23 12.85
C GLU A 372 4.87 -17.33 13.59
N THR A 373 5.88 -17.92 12.94
CA THR A 373 6.80 -18.91 13.52
C THR A 373 7.74 -18.24 14.54
N PRO A 374 8.01 -18.82 15.72
CA PRO A 374 8.82 -18.17 16.77
C PRO A 374 10.34 -18.10 16.49
N PHE A 375 10.78 -18.51 15.30
CA PHE A 375 12.19 -18.51 14.87
C PHE A 375 12.28 -18.30 13.36
N ASP A 376 13.43 -17.79 12.90
CA ASP A 376 13.74 -17.69 11.46
C ASP A 376 14.29 -19.01 10.92
N GLY A 377 14.11 -19.28 9.63
CA GLY A 377 14.63 -20.48 8.97
C GLY A 377 14.13 -20.64 7.54
N ILE A 378 14.64 -21.65 6.84
CA ILE A 378 14.07 -22.12 5.57
C ILE A 378 13.39 -23.45 5.87
N GLU A 379 12.10 -23.55 5.56
CA GLU A 379 11.34 -24.78 5.62
C GLU A 379 11.36 -25.54 4.30
N ALA A 380 11.35 -26.86 4.43
CA ALA A 380 10.99 -27.78 3.38
C ALA A 380 9.57 -28.30 3.64
N GLY A 381 8.78 -28.37 2.58
CA GLY A 381 7.39 -28.82 2.63
C GLY A 381 7.02 -29.66 1.42
N TRP A 382 5.97 -30.47 1.57
CA TRP A 382 5.42 -31.33 0.52
C TRP A 382 3.93 -31.54 0.76
N ARG A 383 3.16 -31.56 -0.33
CA ARG A 383 1.76 -31.97 -0.32
C ARG A 383 1.39 -32.58 -1.65
N LEU A 384 0.94 -33.83 -1.61
CA LEU A 384 0.59 -34.60 -2.80
C LEU A 384 -0.89 -34.98 -2.80
N HIS A 385 -1.42 -35.20 -4.00
CA HIS A 385 -2.76 -35.73 -4.23
C HIS A 385 -2.88 -37.13 -3.60
N PRO A 386 -4.04 -37.51 -3.02
CA PRO A 386 -4.23 -38.80 -2.35
C PRO A 386 -3.81 -40.02 -3.19
N ASP A 387 -4.20 -40.06 -4.47
CA ASP A 387 -3.81 -41.13 -5.40
C ASP A 387 -2.30 -41.32 -5.58
N SER A 388 -1.49 -40.35 -5.14
CA SER A 388 -0.03 -40.37 -5.22
C SER A 388 0.65 -40.79 -3.91
N TRP A 389 -0.11 -41.01 -2.84
CA TRP A 389 0.42 -41.46 -1.54
C TRP A 389 0.90 -42.91 -1.60
N GLY A 390 1.78 -43.31 -0.67
CA GLY A 390 2.31 -44.68 -0.60
C GLY A 390 3.38 -45.05 -1.64
N HIS A 391 3.56 -44.26 -2.70
CA HIS A 391 4.52 -44.53 -3.79
C HIS A 391 5.95 -43.99 -3.54
N GLY A 392 6.16 -43.33 -2.40
CA GLY A 392 7.44 -42.71 -2.02
C GLY A 392 7.75 -41.38 -2.71
N TYR A 393 6.81 -40.81 -3.47
CA TYR A 393 7.04 -39.57 -4.23
C TYR A 393 7.39 -38.37 -3.34
N ALA A 394 6.75 -38.21 -2.18
CA ALA A 394 7.06 -37.11 -1.26
C ALA A 394 8.50 -37.19 -0.74
N THR A 395 8.98 -38.39 -0.41
CA THR A 395 10.37 -38.61 0.02
C THR A 395 11.37 -38.39 -1.13
N GLU A 396 11.02 -38.80 -2.35
CA GLU A 396 11.86 -38.54 -3.53
C GLU A 396 11.97 -37.04 -3.83
N ALA A 397 10.84 -36.33 -3.87
CA ALA A 397 10.80 -34.89 -4.07
C ALA A 397 11.53 -34.14 -2.95
N GLY A 398 11.24 -34.47 -1.69
CA GLY A 398 11.90 -33.89 -0.53
C GLY A 398 13.42 -34.08 -0.55
N ARG A 399 13.91 -35.24 -1.00
CA ARG A 399 15.36 -35.48 -1.11
C ARG A 399 16.02 -34.57 -2.14
N ALA A 400 15.38 -34.38 -3.30
CA ALA A 400 15.86 -33.46 -4.32
C ALA A 400 15.86 -32.00 -3.83
N VAL A 401 14.81 -31.62 -3.11
CA VAL A 401 14.65 -30.29 -2.49
C VAL A 401 15.74 -30.02 -1.45
N LEU A 402 16.00 -30.97 -0.53
CA LEU A 402 17.08 -30.84 0.46
C LEU A 402 18.46 -30.78 -0.21
N GLN A 403 18.69 -31.63 -1.21
CA GLN A 403 19.93 -31.62 -1.97
C GLN A 403 20.17 -30.25 -2.63
N TYR A 404 19.15 -29.70 -3.28
CA TYR A 404 19.21 -28.36 -3.87
C TYR A 404 19.48 -27.28 -2.81
N GLY A 405 18.80 -27.33 -1.67
CA GLY A 405 19.01 -26.39 -0.57
C GLY A 405 20.44 -26.39 -0.03
N PHE A 406 21.06 -27.57 0.10
CA PHE A 406 22.44 -27.67 0.60
C PHE A 406 23.51 -27.39 -0.46
N GLN A 407 23.29 -27.84 -1.70
CA GLN A 407 24.29 -27.76 -2.76
C GLN A 407 24.26 -26.40 -3.47
N GLU A 408 23.08 -25.96 -3.90
CA GLU A 408 22.92 -24.76 -4.73
C GLU A 408 22.70 -23.50 -3.87
N LEU A 409 21.85 -23.60 -2.84
CA LEU A 409 21.57 -22.46 -1.95
C LEU A 409 22.56 -22.33 -0.79
N ALA A 410 23.39 -23.36 -0.57
CA ALA A 410 24.37 -23.43 0.52
C ALA A 410 23.77 -23.15 1.91
N LEU A 411 22.54 -23.63 2.15
CA LEU A 411 21.86 -23.46 3.43
C LEU A 411 22.61 -24.22 4.55
N PRO A 412 22.77 -23.61 5.74
CA PRO A 412 23.41 -24.29 6.87
C PRO A 412 22.47 -25.30 7.54
N GLU A 413 21.16 -25.06 7.47
CA GLU A 413 20.11 -25.84 8.10
C GLU A 413 18.81 -25.69 7.29
N ILE A 414 18.00 -26.75 7.26
CA ILE A 414 16.66 -26.78 6.67
C ILE A 414 15.70 -27.38 7.70
N LEU A 415 14.52 -26.77 7.84
CA LEU A 415 13.49 -27.15 8.80
C LEU A 415 12.32 -27.83 8.09
N ALA A 416 11.48 -28.55 8.83
CA ALA A 416 10.16 -28.99 8.38
C ALA A 416 9.19 -28.82 9.55
N LEU A 417 8.16 -27.99 9.34
CA LEU A 417 7.15 -27.66 10.33
C LEU A 417 5.94 -28.55 10.05
N ILE A 418 5.58 -29.39 11.03
CA ILE A 418 4.57 -30.43 10.82
C ILE A 418 3.64 -30.45 12.02
N ALA A 419 2.32 -30.43 11.79
CA ALA A 419 1.36 -30.63 12.86
C ALA A 419 1.64 -31.95 13.61
N ALA A 420 1.70 -31.92 14.94
CA ALA A 420 2.00 -33.05 15.80
C ALA A 420 1.23 -34.35 15.46
N PRO A 421 -0.09 -34.32 15.17
CA PRO A 421 -0.84 -35.52 14.80
C PRO A 421 -0.60 -36.01 13.36
N ASN A 422 0.10 -35.25 12.50
CA ASN A 422 0.35 -35.61 11.11
C ASN A 422 1.51 -36.62 11.00
N THR A 423 1.25 -37.86 11.43
CA THR A 423 2.24 -38.95 11.42
C THR A 423 2.78 -39.29 10.01
N PRO A 424 2.00 -39.24 8.91
CA PRO A 424 2.55 -39.51 7.58
C PRO A 424 3.63 -38.50 7.16
N SER A 425 3.42 -37.20 7.40
CA SER A 425 4.40 -36.18 7.05
C SER A 425 5.66 -36.26 7.92
N ARG A 426 5.50 -36.54 9.22
CA ARG A 426 6.63 -36.79 10.13
C ARG A 426 7.49 -37.96 9.67
N ALA A 427 6.87 -39.05 9.24
CA ALA A 427 7.58 -40.20 8.68
C ALA A 427 8.32 -39.87 7.38
N VAL A 428 7.88 -38.88 6.59
CA VAL A 428 8.64 -38.39 5.43
C VAL A 428 9.88 -37.63 5.89
N ALA A 429 9.75 -36.71 6.85
CA ALA A 429 10.89 -35.97 7.41
C ALA A 429 11.95 -36.92 8.00
N GLU A 430 11.53 -37.96 8.72
CA GLU A 430 12.43 -38.99 9.27
C GLU A 430 13.15 -39.78 8.18
N ARG A 431 12.47 -40.19 7.10
CA ARG A 431 13.10 -40.88 5.95
C ARG A 431 14.07 -39.98 5.16
N LEU A 432 13.87 -38.67 5.24
CA LEU A 432 14.78 -37.67 4.69
C LEU A 432 16.02 -37.46 5.57
N GLY A 433 16.06 -38.07 6.76
CA GLY A 433 17.16 -37.93 7.72
C GLY A 433 17.04 -36.70 8.62
N MET A 434 15.88 -36.05 8.67
CA MET A 434 15.64 -34.93 9.56
C MET A 434 15.38 -35.43 10.99
N THR A 435 15.86 -34.69 11.99
CA THR A 435 15.69 -35.00 13.40
C THR A 435 14.72 -34.03 14.06
N HIS A 436 13.81 -34.54 14.89
CA HIS A 436 12.88 -33.71 15.69
C HIS A 436 13.67 -32.86 16.71
N ASP A 437 13.34 -31.57 16.78
CA ASP A 437 13.89 -30.60 17.74
C ASP A 437 12.77 -30.08 18.67
N PRO A 438 12.55 -30.74 19.83
CA PRO A 438 11.47 -30.39 20.75
C PRO A 438 11.58 -28.96 21.30
N ALA A 439 12.77 -28.36 21.31
CA ALA A 439 12.98 -27.00 21.82
C ALA A 439 12.37 -25.94 20.88
N ARG A 440 12.11 -26.30 19.62
CA ARG A 440 11.49 -25.42 18.62
C ARG A 440 10.01 -25.72 18.40
N ASP A 441 9.44 -26.74 19.04
CA ASP A 441 8.01 -27.03 18.92
C ASP A 441 7.17 -25.86 19.47
N PHE A 442 6.12 -25.48 18.74
CA PHE A 442 5.29 -24.32 19.06
C PHE A 442 3.82 -24.55 18.72
N ASP A 443 2.96 -23.67 19.18
CA ASP A 443 1.54 -23.70 18.80
C ASP A 443 1.32 -22.68 17.68
N ASP A 444 0.92 -23.17 16.50
CA ASP A 444 0.68 -22.35 15.33
C ASP A 444 -0.55 -21.44 15.55
N PRO A 445 -0.40 -20.10 15.52
CA PRO A 445 -1.51 -19.19 15.74
C PRO A 445 -2.48 -19.12 14.56
N THR A 446 -2.10 -19.61 13.38
CA THR A 446 -2.93 -19.61 12.17
C THR A 446 -3.94 -20.76 12.13
N LEU A 447 -3.67 -21.83 12.89
CA LEU A 447 -4.55 -22.99 12.99
C LEU A 447 -5.58 -22.82 14.13
N PRO A 448 -6.82 -23.33 13.93
CA PRO A 448 -7.84 -23.29 14.98
C PRO A 448 -7.40 -24.09 16.21
N PRO A 449 -7.92 -23.76 17.41
CA PRO A 449 -7.66 -24.54 18.62
C PRO A 449 -7.96 -26.04 18.40
N GLY A 450 -6.98 -26.90 18.68
CA GLY A 450 -7.13 -28.35 18.51
C GLY A 450 -5.78 -29.07 18.42
N PRO A 451 -5.79 -30.40 18.26
CA PRO A 451 -4.56 -31.21 18.23
C PRO A 451 -3.58 -30.82 17.10
N SER A 452 -4.10 -30.36 15.96
CA SER A 452 -3.27 -29.91 14.83
C SER A 452 -2.57 -28.58 15.07
N ARG A 453 -2.96 -27.81 16.10
CA ARG A 453 -2.33 -26.53 16.44
C ARG A 453 -0.90 -26.69 16.93
N ARG A 454 -0.61 -27.80 17.62
CA ARG A 454 0.73 -28.11 18.07
C ARG A 454 1.57 -28.48 16.84
N THR A 455 2.56 -27.67 16.51
CA THR A 455 3.51 -27.90 15.42
C THR A 455 4.82 -28.42 15.99
N VAL A 456 5.25 -29.57 15.47
CA VAL A 456 6.55 -30.17 15.76
C VAL A 456 7.56 -29.81 14.68
N VAL A 457 8.80 -29.52 15.09
CA VAL A 457 9.84 -29.02 14.18
C VAL A 457 10.89 -30.08 13.96
N TYR A 458 11.05 -30.52 12.72
CA TYR A 458 12.17 -31.35 12.29
C TYR A 458 13.24 -30.46 11.66
N ARG A 459 14.51 -30.81 11.84
CA ARG A 459 15.64 -30.09 11.27
C ARG A 459 16.70 -31.03 10.71
N ILE A 460 17.42 -30.56 9.70
CA ILE A 460 18.62 -31.21 9.18
C ILE A 460 19.65 -30.13 8.86
N ALA A 461 20.87 -30.35 9.32
CA ALA A 461 22.01 -29.45 9.07
C ALA A 461 22.95 -30.10 8.04
N ARG A 462 23.73 -29.24 7.37
CA ARG A 462 24.65 -29.64 6.30
C ARG A 462 25.79 -30.55 6.76
#